data_AF-A0A6C1PDW1-F1
#
_entry.id   AF-A0A6C1PDW1-F1
#
_cell.length_a   1.000
_cell.length_b   1.000
_cell.length_c   1.000
_cell.angle_alpha   90.00
_cell.angle_beta   90.00
_cell.angle_gamma   90.00
#
_symmetry.space_group_name_H-M   'P 1'
#
loop_
_entity.id
_entity.type
_entity.pdbx_description
1 polymer ?
#
loop_
_entity_poly.entity_id
_entity_poly.type
_entity_poly.pdbx_seq_one_letter_code
_entity_poly.pdbx_strand_id
1 'polypeptide(L)'
;GHFNRVNGSTISNLPADCIIEAPGYVDHTGINMTQVGDLPMAAAAICSVSVNVQRLAVEAAVHADDTLLRQAFMLDPLTGAVCNPPEIWQMVDDMLIAGEKWLPQYGKAIAAAKKRREAGPRIATKEYAGAARLAVKSVQELRDAESGLNVEARAFKFKQ
;
A
#
# COMPACT_ATOMS: atom_id res chain seq x y z
N GLY A 1 -10.59 0.47 19.34
CA GLY A 1 -9.93 -0.22 18.22
C GLY A 1 -9.21 0.80 17.36
N HIS A 2 -8.77 0.42 16.16
CA HIS A 2 -8.28 1.36 15.15
C HIS A 2 -9.35 1.58 14.08
N PHE A 3 -9.47 2.81 13.57
CA PHE A 3 -10.50 3.18 12.60
C PHE A 3 -9.94 4.10 11.53
N ASN A 4 -10.38 3.88 10.28
CA ASN A 4 -10.12 4.77 9.16
C ASN A 4 -11.07 5.97 9.18
N ARG A 5 -10.54 7.17 9.42
CA ARG A 5 -11.31 8.43 9.48
C ARG A 5 -10.51 9.59 8.89
N VAL A 6 -11.20 10.65 8.48
CA VAL A 6 -10.56 11.93 8.16
C VAL A 6 -9.80 12.42 9.40
N ASN A 7 -8.54 12.80 9.23
CA ASN A 7 -7.62 13.14 10.31
C ASN A 7 -8.16 14.23 11.25
N GLY A 8 -8.64 15.34 10.67
CA GLY A 8 -8.98 16.54 11.42
C GLY A 8 -7.75 17.03 12.20
N SER A 9 -7.78 16.87 13.52
CA SER A 9 -6.68 17.19 14.43
C SER A 9 -6.18 15.96 15.21
N THR A 10 -6.47 14.75 14.75
CA THR A 10 -6.13 13.51 15.47
C THR A 10 -4.61 13.31 15.52
N ILE A 11 -3.95 13.42 14.37
CA ILE A 11 -2.51 13.45 14.21
C ILE A 11 -2.12 14.85 13.72
N SER A 12 -1.51 15.63 14.61
CA SER A 12 -1.36 17.08 14.45
C SER A 12 -0.40 17.48 13.34
N ASN A 13 0.60 16.66 13.03
CA ASN A 13 1.59 16.91 11.99
C ASN A 13 1.34 16.15 10.68
N LEU A 14 0.10 15.69 10.43
CA LEU A 14 -0.37 15.22 9.13
C LEU A 14 -1.48 16.15 8.60
N PRO A 15 -1.72 16.21 7.26
CA PRO A 15 -2.80 17.02 6.70
C PRO A 15 -4.16 16.70 7.32
N ALA A 16 -4.97 17.72 7.59
CA ALA A 16 -6.26 17.54 8.28
C ALA A 16 -7.30 16.77 7.44
N ASP A 17 -7.16 16.80 6.13
CA ASP A 17 -8.06 16.19 5.14
C ASP A 17 -7.66 14.76 4.75
N CYS A 18 -6.48 14.28 5.16
CA CYS A 18 -6.07 12.92 4.83
C CYS A 18 -6.86 11.88 5.64
N ILE A 19 -6.97 10.67 5.11
CA ILE A 19 -7.50 9.53 5.85
C ILE A 19 -6.36 8.93 6.68
N ILE A 20 -6.61 8.75 7.97
CA ILE A 20 -5.71 8.08 8.90
C ILE A 20 -6.38 6.82 9.45
N GLU A 21 -5.57 5.87 9.88
CA GLU A 21 -6.00 4.78 10.75
C GLU A 21 -5.41 5.02 12.14
N ALA A 22 -6.27 5.31 13.12
CA ALA A 22 -5.82 5.68 14.47
C ALA A 22 -6.73 5.12 15.57
N PRO A 23 -6.27 5.09 16.84
CA PRO A 23 -7.08 4.62 17.95
C PRO A 23 -8.36 5.44 18.14
N GLY A 24 -9.45 4.74 18.40
CA GLY A 24 -10.71 5.33 18.80
C GLY A 24 -11.58 4.35 19.56
N TYR A 25 -12.76 4.80 19.97
CA TYR A 25 -13.79 3.98 20.58
C TYR A 25 -15.14 4.22 19.90
N VAL A 26 -16.06 3.26 20.09
CA VAL A 26 -17.41 3.32 19.55
C VAL A 26 -18.37 3.40 20.72
N ASP A 27 -19.29 4.36 20.68
CA ASP A 27 -20.40 4.47 21.61
C ASP A 27 -21.71 4.77 20.86
N HIS A 28 -22.78 5.09 21.60
CA HIS A 28 -24.09 5.42 21.05
C HIS A 28 -24.10 6.63 20.10
N THR A 29 -23.06 7.47 20.11
CA THR A 29 -22.92 8.64 19.23
C THR A 29 -22.10 8.35 17.97
N GLY A 30 -21.42 7.20 17.91
CA GLY A 30 -20.63 6.74 16.77
C GLY A 30 -19.17 6.49 17.10
N ILE A 31 -18.30 6.70 16.11
CA ILE A 31 -16.84 6.52 16.25
C ILE A 31 -16.22 7.83 16.75
N ASN A 32 -15.59 7.76 17.91
CA ASN A 32 -14.85 8.84 18.53
C ASN A 32 -13.34 8.58 18.44
N MET A 33 -12.61 9.50 17.82
CA MET A 33 -11.16 9.39 17.61
C MET A 33 -10.40 9.99 18.80
N THR A 34 -9.35 9.31 19.26
CA THR A 34 -8.47 9.80 20.32
C THR A 34 -7.39 10.69 19.74
N GLN A 35 -7.11 11.86 20.31
CA GLN A 35 -5.98 12.67 19.86
C GLN A 35 -4.65 11.95 20.13
N VAL A 36 -3.86 11.79 19.08
CA VAL A 36 -2.53 11.18 19.09
C VAL A 36 -1.44 12.25 19.26
N GLY A 37 -1.64 13.43 18.67
CA GLY A 37 -0.63 14.49 18.62
C GLY A 37 0.34 14.27 17.46
N ASP A 38 1.60 14.69 17.62
CA ASP A 38 2.60 14.55 16.58
C ASP A 38 3.14 13.12 16.50
N LEU A 39 3.19 12.58 15.28
CA LEU A 39 4.00 11.39 15.02
C LEU A 39 5.49 11.75 15.07
N PRO A 40 6.37 10.79 15.41
CA PRO A 40 7.81 10.96 15.19
C PRO A 40 8.11 11.42 13.76
N MET A 41 9.07 12.34 13.62
CA MET A 41 9.35 13.02 12.34
C MET A 41 9.47 12.07 11.14
N ALA A 42 10.20 10.96 11.30
CA ALA A 42 10.37 9.98 10.23
C ALA A 42 9.05 9.29 9.84
N ALA A 43 8.19 8.96 10.81
CA ALA A 43 6.89 8.35 10.56
C ALA A 43 5.96 9.35 9.84
N ALA A 44 5.92 10.61 10.29
CA ALA A 44 5.14 11.66 9.64
C ALA A 44 5.58 11.88 8.18
N ALA A 45 6.89 11.85 7.92
CA ALA A 45 7.44 12.00 6.58
C ALA A 45 7.02 10.84 5.65
N ILE A 46 7.13 9.60 6.10
CA ILE A 46 6.72 8.42 5.32
C ILE A 46 5.21 8.46 5.05
N CYS A 47 4.39 8.72 6.07
CA CYS A 47 2.94 8.86 5.91
C CYS A 47 2.58 9.97 4.92
N SER A 48 3.30 11.10 4.94
CA SER A 48 3.06 12.22 4.00
C SER A 48 3.33 11.83 2.55
N VAL A 49 4.32 10.99 2.28
CA VAL A 49 4.54 10.44 0.93
C VAL A 49 3.36 9.59 0.50
N SER A 50 2.90 8.65 1.35
CA SER A 50 1.74 7.82 1.04
C SER A 50 0.46 8.63 0.82
N VAL A 51 0.22 9.67 1.63
CA VAL A 51 -0.91 10.59 1.45
C VAL A 51 -0.87 11.27 0.09
N ASN A 52 0.30 11.73 -0.35
CA ASN A 52 0.44 12.39 -1.65
C ASN A 52 0.27 11.41 -2.83
N VAL A 53 0.77 10.18 -2.73
CA VAL A 53 0.52 9.12 -3.72
C VAL A 53 -0.99 8.86 -3.86
N GLN A 54 -1.70 8.74 -2.74
CA GLN A 54 -3.15 8.51 -2.72
C GLN A 54 -3.92 9.69 -3.31
N ARG A 55 -3.51 10.93 -3.01
CA ARG A 55 -4.11 12.14 -3.60
C ARG A 55 -3.99 12.14 -5.12
N LEU A 56 -2.78 11.91 -5.64
CA LEU A 56 -2.56 11.83 -7.10
C LEU A 56 -3.40 10.71 -7.72
N ALA A 57 -3.47 9.55 -7.07
CA ALA A 57 -4.26 8.42 -7.56
C ALA A 57 -5.77 8.73 -7.60
N VAL A 58 -6.31 9.40 -6.57
CA VAL A 58 -7.72 9.81 -6.53
C VAL A 58 -8.01 10.85 -7.61
N GLU A 59 -7.20 11.90 -7.71
CA GLU A 59 -7.35 12.94 -8.75
C GLU A 59 -7.31 12.33 -10.15
N ALA A 60 -6.36 11.42 -10.40
CA ALA A 60 -6.27 10.70 -11.66
C ALA A 60 -7.54 9.89 -11.92
N ALA A 61 -8.01 9.12 -10.93
CA ALA A 61 -9.17 8.26 -11.06
C ALA A 61 -10.48 9.03 -11.31
N VAL A 62 -10.67 10.18 -10.66
CA VAL A 62 -11.83 11.05 -10.79
C VAL A 62 -11.85 11.73 -12.17
N HIS A 63 -10.69 12.21 -12.63
CA HIS A 63 -10.58 12.97 -13.88
C HIS A 63 -10.19 12.14 -15.11
N ALA A 64 -9.94 10.84 -14.93
CA ALA A 64 -9.39 9.96 -15.96
C ALA A 64 -8.07 10.47 -16.57
N ASP A 65 -7.22 11.07 -15.73
CA ASP A 65 -5.93 11.64 -16.15
C ASP A 65 -4.83 10.56 -16.10
N ASP A 66 -4.50 10.00 -17.27
CA ASP A 66 -3.45 8.98 -17.43
C ASP A 66 -2.05 9.51 -17.06
N THR A 67 -1.80 10.81 -17.23
CA THR A 67 -0.49 11.38 -16.84
C THR A 67 -0.37 11.45 -15.33
N LEU A 68 -1.40 11.93 -14.64
CA LEU A 68 -1.43 11.99 -13.19
C LEU A 68 -1.41 10.57 -12.58
N LEU A 69 -2.09 9.61 -13.22
CA LEU A 69 -2.03 8.20 -12.84
C LEU A 69 -0.59 7.68 -12.85
N ARG A 70 0.14 7.90 -13.95
CA ARG A 70 1.54 7.47 -14.07
C ARG A 70 2.46 8.16 -13.07
N GLN A 71 2.22 9.44 -12.78
CA GLN A 71 2.94 10.17 -11.75
C GLN A 71 2.69 9.58 -10.35
N ALA A 72 1.46 9.16 -10.04
CA ALA A 72 1.15 8.48 -8.79
C ALA A 72 1.97 7.17 -8.63
N PHE A 73 2.04 6.36 -9.69
CA PHE A 73 2.87 5.15 -9.70
C PHE A 73 4.37 5.46 -9.58
N MET A 74 4.86 6.55 -10.18
CA MET A 74 6.27 6.95 -10.03
C MET A 74 6.61 7.43 -8.61
N LEU A 75 5.66 8.05 -7.91
CA LEU A 75 5.87 8.56 -6.56
C LEU A 75 5.75 7.46 -5.50
N ASP A 76 5.09 6.34 -5.81
CA ASP A 76 4.98 5.19 -4.90
C ASP A 76 6.37 4.64 -4.55
N PRO A 77 6.79 4.64 -3.26
CA PRO A 77 8.15 4.28 -2.88
C PRO A 77 8.58 2.88 -3.27
N LEU A 78 7.65 1.91 -3.24
CA LEU A 78 7.95 0.54 -3.62
C LEU A 78 8.16 0.46 -5.14
N THR A 79 7.21 1.02 -5.90
CA THR A 79 7.28 1.05 -7.37
C THR A 79 8.56 1.74 -7.86
N GLY A 80 8.88 2.92 -7.32
CA GLY A 80 10.10 3.65 -7.66
C GLY A 80 11.40 2.96 -7.23
N ALA A 81 11.34 2.06 -6.23
CA ALA A 81 12.49 1.26 -5.82
C ALA A 81 12.75 0.06 -6.72
N VAL A 82 11.71 -0.50 -7.37
CA VAL A 82 11.83 -1.72 -8.18
C VAL A 82 11.78 -1.48 -9.69
N CYS A 83 11.18 -0.37 -10.14
CA CYS A 83 10.97 -0.07 -11.55
C CYS A 83 11.59 1.28 -11.96
N ASN A 84 12.13 1.34 -13.17
CA ASN A 84 12.46 2.60 -13.84
C ASN A 84 11.21 3.20 -14.55
N PRO A 85 11.23 4.47 -14.97
CA PRO A 85 10.04 5.09 -15.57
C PRO A 85 9.48 4.33 -16.79
N PRO A 86 10.26 3.87 -17.79
CA PRO A 86 9.73 3.04 -18.87
C PRO A 86 9.01 1.76 -18.40
N GLU A 87 9.54 1.07 -17.40
CA GLU A 87 8.89 -0.11 -16.79
C GLU A 87 7.57 0.25 -16.12
N ILE A 88 7.52 1.39 -15.42
CA ILE A 88 6.28 1.91 -14.80
C ILE A 88 5.24 2.22 -15.86
N TRP A 89 5.62 2.90 -16.95
CA TRP A 89 4.70 3.21 -18.05
C TRP A 89 4.09 1.95 -18.66
N GLN A 90 4.91 0.93 -18.88
CA GLN A 90 4.47 -0.36 -19.39
C GLN A 90 3.56 -1.10 -18.38
N MET A 91 3.87 -1.03 -17.08
CA MET A 91 3.06 -1.64 -16.03
C MET A 91 1.68 -0.98 -15.92
N VAL A 92 1.62 0.35 -15.98
CA VAL A 92 0.36 1.10 -15.96
C VAL A 92 -0.51 0.77 -17.17
N ASP A 93 0.09 0.59 -18.35
CA ASP A 93 -0.64 0.13 -19.55
C ASP A 93 -1.30 -1.24 -19.32
N ASP A 94 -0.55 -2.19 -18.76
CA ASP A 94 -1.08 -3.52 -18.45
C ASP A 94 -2.21 -3.45 -17.41
N MET A 95 -2.05 -2.62 -16.37
CA MET A 95 -3.08 -2.44 -15.34
C MET A 95 -4.34 -1.78 -15.88
N LEU A 96 -4.23 -0.78 -16.75
CA LEU A 96 -5.38 -0.16 -17.42
C LEU A 96 -6.14 -1.16 -18.30
N ILE A 97 -5.42 -1.98 -19.08
CA ILE A 97 -6.02 -3.02 -19.92
C ILE A 97 -6.70 -4.09 -19.05
N ALA A 98 -6.02 -4.59 -18.02
CA ALA A 98 -6.60 -5.56 -17.09
C ALA A 98 -7.81 -5.01 -16.35
N GLY A 99 -7.78 -3.70 -16.02
CA GLY A 99 -8.82 -2.98 -15.31
C GLY A 99 -9.98 -2.50 -16.17
N GLU A 100 -9.98 -2.73 -17.48
CA GLU A 100 -10.89 -2.06 -18.44
C GLU A 100 -12.37 -2.14 -18.06
N LYS A 101 -12.82 -3.29 -17.54
CA LYS A 101 -14.22 -3.48 -17.10
C LYS A 101 -14.62 -2.53 -15.97
N TRP A 102 -13.68 -2.16 -15.11
CA TRP A 102 -13.92 -1.35 -13.90
C TRP A 102 -13.50 0.11 -14.05
N LEU A 103 -12.76 0.45 -15.11
CA LEU A 103 -12.24 1.78 -15.38
C LEU A 103 -12.78 2.37 -16.69
N PRO A 104 -14.11 2.41 -16.91
CA PRO A 104 -14.68 2.88 -18.17
C PRO A 104 -14.31 4.33 -18.51
N GLN A 105 -14.08 5.18 -17.49
CA GLN A 105 -13.66 6.56 -17.68
C GLN A 105 -12.29 6.68 -18.36
N TYR A 106 -11.43 5.66 -18.26
CA TYR A 106 -10.11 5.61 -18.90
C TYR A 106 -10.16 5.07 -20.34
N GLY A 107 -11.32 4.94 -20.98
CA GLY A 107 -11.46 4.27 -22.29
C GLY A 107 -10.48 4.76 -23.37
N LYS A 108 -10.20 6.07 -23.44
CA LYS A 108 -9.18 6.62 -24.36
C LYS A 108 -7.77 6.13 -24.02
N ALA A 109 -7.39 6.17 -22.74
CA ALA A 109 -6.09 5.72 -22.27
C ALA A 109 -5.92 4.20 -22.46
N ILE A 110 -6.96 3.41 -22.19
CA ILE A 110 -6.98 1.96 -22.40
C ILE A 110 -6.81 1.62 -23.88
N ALA A 111 -7.53 2.30 -24.77
CA ALA A 111 -7.38 2.09 -26.21
C ALA A 111 -5.94 2.42 -26.67
N ALA A 112 -5.34 3.49 -26.13
CA ALA A 112 -3.95 3.83 -26.40
C ALA A 112 -2.97 2.80 -25.82
N ALA A 113 -3.22 2.29 -24.61
CA ALA A 113 -2.43 1.23 -23.97
C ALA A 113 -2.44 -0.07 -24.79
N LYS A 114 -3.62 -0.50 -25.27
CA LYS A 114 -3.74 -1.68 -26.16
C LYS A 114 -2.90 -1.52 -27.43
N LYS A 115 -2.97 -0.36 -28.08
CA LYS A 115 -2.14 -0.06 -29.25
C LYS A 115 -0.65 -0.11 -28.93
N ARG A 116 -0.21 0.49 -27.81
CA ARG A 116 1.19 0.43 -27.38
C ARG A 116 1.66 -1.00 -27.12
N ARG A 117 0.81 -1.83 -26.50
CA ARG A 117 1.09 -3.24 -26.22
C ARG A 117 1.28 -4.09 -27.48
N GLU A 118 0.61 -3.72 -28.57
CA GLU A 118 0.74 -4.40 -29.88
C GLU A 118 1.91 -3.87 -30.73
N ALA A 119 2.38 -2.64 -30.48
CA ALA A 119 3.29 -1.91 -31.37
C ALA A 119 4.78 -2.31 -31.30
N GLY A 120 5.23 -3.14 -30.35
CA GLY A 120 6.65 -3.47 -30.26
C GLY A 120 7.06 -4.39 -29.11
N PRO A 121 8.37 -4.68 -29.01
CA PRO A 121 8.90 -5.57 -27.97
C PRO A 121 8.70 -4.96 -26.59
N ARG A 122 8.32 -5.80 -25.63
CA ARG A 122 8.12 -5.42 -24.23
C ARG A 122 9.44 -5.35 -23.49
N ILE A 123 9.52 -4.45 -22.51
CA ILE A 123 10.60 -4.48 -21.51
C ILE A 123 10.44 -5.77 -20.71
N ALA A 124 11.46 -6.62 -20.72
CA ALA A 124 11.44 -7.91 -20.05
C ALA A 124 11.42 -7.73 -18.53
N THR A 125 10.56 -8.49 -17.86
CA THR A 125 10.59 -8.59 -16.40
C THR A 125 11.84 -9.34 -15.95
N LYS A 126 12.48 -8.88 -14.87
CA LYS A 126 13.57 -9.62 -14.24
C LYS A 126 12.99 -10.73 -13.37
N GLU A 127 13.45 -11.97 -13.55
CA GLU A 127 13.21 -13.00 -12.56
C GLU A 127 14.15 -12.79 -11.38
N TYR A 128 13.60 -12.61 -10.17
CA TYR A 128 14.41 -12.48 -8.96
C TYR A 128 13.72 -13.17 -7.79
N ALA A 129 14.52 -13.67 -6.86
CA ALA A 129 14.02 -14.44 -5.72
C ALA A 129 13.28 -13.58 -4.67
N GLY A 130 13.25 -12.24 -4.74
CA GLY A 130 12.60 -11.38 -3.74
C GLY A 130 13.33 -11.33 -2.38
N ALA A 131 13.14 -10.24 -1.63
CA ALA A 131 13.89 -9.97 -0.40
C ALA A 131 13.28 -10.57 0.88
N ALA A 132 11.98 -10.83 0.90
CA ALA A 132 11.28 -11.40 2.05
C ALA A 132 10.95 -12.88 1.80
N ARG A 133 11.82 -13.79 2.26
CA ARG A 133 11.49 -15.22 2.32
C ARG A 133 11.75 -15.77 3.72
N LEU A 134 10.67 -16.15 4.39
CA LEU A 134 10.77 -17.28 5.31
C LEU A 134 10.82 -18.53 4.43
N ALA A 135 11.79 -19.41 4.66
CA ALA A 135 11.77 -20.74 4.06
C ALA A 135 10.44 -21.41 4.43
N VAL A 136 9.78 -22.03 3.45
CA VAL A 136 8.57 -22.81 3.72
C VAL A 136 8.96 -23.91 4.68
N LYS A 137 8.54 -23.75 5.95
CA LYS A 137 8.78 -24.76 6.97
C LYS A 137 8.01 -26.01 6.60
N SER A 138 8.68 -27.15 6.63
CA SER A 138 8.05 -28.46 6.56
C SER A 138 7.10 -28.67 7.73
N VAL A 139 6.16 -29.59 7.57
CA VAL A 139 5.22 -29.99 8.64
C VAL A 139 5.99 -30.45 9.89
N GLN A 140 7.15 -31.09 9.71
CA GLN A 140 7.99 -31.52 10.81
C GLN A 140 8.59 -30.32 11.56
N GLU A 141 9.17 -29.36 10.84
CA GLU A 141 9.73 -28.13 11.44
C GLU A 141 8.68 -27.27 12.14
N LEU A 142 7.42 -27.28 11.67
CA LEU A 142 6.30 -26.62 12.35
C LEU A 142 5.96 -27.31 13.68
N ARG A 143 5.93 -28.65 13.71
CA ARG A 143 5.67 -29.45 14.92
C ARG A 143 6.79 -29.31 15.95
N ASP A 144 8.04 -29.28 15.50
CA ASP A 144 9.20 -29.11 16.38
C ASP A 144 9.22 -27.70 16.99
N ALA A 145 8.84 -26.68 16.22
CA ALA A 145 8.71 -25.30 16.73
C ALA A 145 7.56 -25.15 17.75
N GLU A 146 6.42 -25.81 17.54
CA GLU A 146 5.33 -25.89 18.53
C GLU A 146 5.78 -26.56 19.83
N SER A 147 6.62 -27.59 19.73
CA SER A 147 7.16 -28.28 20.91
C SER A 147 8.09 -27.38 21.72
N GLY A 148 8.91 -26.53 21.07
CA GLY A 148 9.82 -25.57 21.72
C GLY A 148 9.10 -24.41 22.43
N LEU A 149 8.07 -23.83 21.79
CA LEU A 149 7.24 -22.76 22.38
C LEU A 149 6.54 -23.21 23.67
N ASN A 150 6.11 -24.48 23.74
CA ASN A 150 5.48 -25.06 24.92
C ASN A 150 6.46 -25.32 26.08
N VAL A 151 7.76 -25.44 25.81
CA VAL A 151 8.80 -25.64 26.84
C VAL A 151 9.20 -24.29 27.46
N GLU A 152 9.36 -23.23 26.65
CA GLU A 152 9.64 -21.88 27.17
C GLU A 152 8.45 -21.28 27.94
N ALA A 153 7.22 -21.48 27.48
CA ALA A 153 6.01 -21.05 28.20
C ALA A 153 5.83 -21.76 29.56
N ARG A 154 6.39 -22.96 29.74
CA ARG A 154 6.38 -23.70 31.03
C ARG A 154 7.51 -23.29 31.97
N ALA A 155 8.62 -22.76 31.47
CA ALA A 155 9.72 -22.25 32.29
C ALA A 155 9.38 -20.93 33.02
N PHE A 156 8.37 -20.20 32.53
CA PHE A 156 7.89 -18.93 33.11
C PHE A 156 6.72 -19.08 34.10
N LYS A 157 6.59 -20.23 34.79
CA LYS A 157 5.71 -20.32 35.96
C LYS A 157 6.39 -19.67 37.16
N PHE A 158 5.90 -18.48 37.53
CA PHE A 158 6.20 -17.77 38.77
C PHE A 158 6.27 -18.73 39.97
N LYS A 159 7.42 -18.80 40.63
CA LYS A 159 7.48 -19.18 42.05
C LYS A 159 6.73 -18.10 42.83
N GLN A 160 5.58 -18.45 43.40
CA GLN A 160 5.11 -17.80 44.63
C GLN A 160 5.86 -18.40 45.81
#